data_AF-A0A7W8VTW0-F1
#
_entry.id   AF-A0A7W8VTW0-F1
#
_cell.length_a   1.000
_cell.length_b   1.000
_cell.length_c   1.000
_cell.angle_alpha   90.00
_cell.angle_beta   90.00
_cell.angle_gamma   90.00
#
_symmetry.space_group_name_H-M   'P 1'
#
loop_
_entity.id
_entity.type
_entity.pdbx_description
1 polymer ?
#
loop_
_entity_poly.entity_id
_entity_poly.type
_entity_poly.pdbx_seq_one_letter_code
_entity_poly.pdbx_strand_id
1 'polypeptide(L)'
;MRVLIVSATGALGNANARLLSSELQVIGASRNGSDLSVGLADKASIVSMYQKPGTVDAVICAAGTAKFAPLESLSDEDFALSLGNKHEKRRKIARDLTHSSSPWNHCGRF
;
A
#
# COMPACT_ATOMS: atom_id res chain seq x y z
N MET A 1 -18.29 -5.33 3.27
CA MET A 1 -17.12 -4.48 3.54
C MET A 1 -16.05 -4.72 2.47
N ARG A 2 -15.35 -3.68 2.04
CA ARG A 2 -14.35 -3.68 0.97
C ARG A 2 -12.98 -3.36 1.55
N VAL A 3 -12.00 -4.23 1.29
CA VAL A 3 -10.63 -4.08 1.80
C VAL A 3 -9.65 -4.00 0.63
N LEU A 4 -8.83 -2.95 0.62
CA LEU A 4 -7.74 -2.79 -0.34
C LEU A 4 -6.43 -3.35 0.26
N ILE A 5 -5.83 -4.33 -0.39
CA ILE A 5 -4.54 -4.91 0.04
C ILE A 5 -3.43 -4.44 -0.89
N VAL A 6 -2.52 -3.62 -0.36
CA VAL A 6 -1.33 -3.12 -1.07
C VAL A 6 -0.18 -4.13 -0.91
N SER A 7 0.44 -4.48 -2.03
CA SER A 7 1.36 -5.62 -2.20
C SER A 7 0.68 -6.99 -2.06
N ALA A 8 -0.51 -7.14 -2.64
CA ALA A 8 -1.32 -8.38 -2.59
C ALA A 8 -0.61 -9.63 -3.16
N THR A 9 0.37 -9.47 -4.04
CA THR A 9 1.14 -10.58 -4.62
C THR A 9 2.32 -11.04 -3.77
N GLY A 10 2.69 -10.30 -2.72
CA GLY A 10 3.74 -10.72 -1.77
C GLY A 10 3.24 -11.79 -0.80
N ALA A 11 4.14 -12.52 -0.15
CA ALA A 11 3.79 -13.64 0.75
C ALA A 11 2.71 -13.29 1.79
N LEU A 12 2.88 -12.18 2.52
CA LEU A 12 1.91 -11.72 3.51
C LEU A 12 0.64 -11.15 2.88
N GLY A 13 0.76 -10.46 1.74
CA GLY A 13 -0.38 -9.90 1.02
C GLY A 13 -1.31 -11.01 0.50
N ASN A 14 -0.73 -12.07 -0.05
CA ASN A 14 -1.46 -13.22 -0.59
C ASN A 14 -2.14 -14.00 0.55
N ALA A 15 -1.43 -14.24 1.65
CA ALA A 15 -2.01 -14.88 2.83
C ALA A 15 -3.22 -14.10 3.38
N ASN A 16 -3.10 -12.77 3.51
CA ASN A 16 -4.20 -11.92 3.93
C ASN A 16 -5.37 -11.95 2.94
N ALA A 17 -5.08 -11.88 1.63
CA ALA A 17 -6.12 -11.97 0.61
C ALA A 17 -6.88 -13.30 0.73
N ARG A 18 -6.17 -14.43 0.85
CA ARG A 18 -6.78 -15.75 0.97
C ARG A 18 -7.66 -15.90 2.22
N LEU A 19 -7.23 -15.36 3.35
CA LEU A 19 -8.00 -15.40 4.59
C LEU A 19 -9.26 -14.51 4.50
N LEU A 20 -9.10 -13.27 4.03
CA LEU A 20 -10.17 -12.26 4.07
C LEU A 20 -11.19 -12.40 2.93
N SER A 21 -10.83 -13.02 1.81
CA SER A 21 -11.74 -13.22 0.67
C SER A 21 -12.95 -14.10 0.99
N SER A 22 -12.94 -14.82 2.11
CA SER A 22 -14.07 -15.65 2.55
C SER A 22 -15.25 -14.83 3.07
N GLU A 23 -15.00 -13.63 3.60
CA GLU A 23 -15.99 -12.80 4.29
C GLU A 23 -16.07 -11.38 3.72
N LEU A 24 -15.01 -10.89 3.08
CA LEU A 24 -14.87 -9.50 2.64
C LEU A 24 -14.57 -9.43 1.14
N GLN A 25 -14.96 -8.30 0.52
CA GLN A 25 -14.56 -8.01 -0.85
C GLN A 25 -13.10 -7.50 -0.85
N VAL A 26 -12.17 -8.36 -1.24
CA VAL A 26 -10.75 -8.02 -1.33
C VAL A 26 -10.44 -7.41 -2.69
N ILE A 27 -9.76 -6.28 -2.70
CA ILE A 27 -9.20 -5.62 -3.89
C ILE A 27 -7.69 -5.65 -3.77
N GLY A 28 -7.02 -6.36 -4.68
CA GLY A 28 -5.57 -6.48 -4.68
C GLY A 28 -4.89 -5.34 -5.43
N ALA A 29 -3.90 -4.69 -4.80
CA ALA A 29 -3.01 -3.75 -5.46
C ALA A 29 -1.56 -4.19 -5.33
N SER A 30 -0.82 -4.18 -6.43
CA SER A 30 0.60 -4.54 -6.47
C SER A 30 1.24 -3.97 -7.75
N ARG A 31 2.55 -4.08 -7.91
CA ARG A 31 3.18 -3.59 -9.16
C ARG A 31 2.68 -4.38 -10.37
N ASN A 32 2.66 -5.70 -10.24
CA ASN A 32 2.33 -6.65 -11.31
C ASN A 32 1.44 -7.77 -10.76
N GLY A 33 0.46 -8.23 -11.55
CA GLY A 33 -0.31 -9.45 -11.24
C GLY A 33 -1.42 -9.30 -10.20
N SER A 34 -2.05 -8.13 -10.10
CA SER A 34 -3.23 -7.89 -9.23
C SER A 34 -4.25 -6.99 -9.91
N ASP A 35 -5.43 -6.84 -9.31
CA ASP A 35 -6.55 -6.04 -9.83
C ASP A 35 -6.17 -4.59 -10.14
N LEU A 36 -5.33 -3.99 -9.28
CA LEU A 36 -4.80 -2.65 -9.46
C LEU A 36 -3.28 -2.67 -9.55
N SER A 37 -2.72 -1.94 -10.51
CA SER A 37 -1.28 -1.68 -10.56
C SER A 37 -0.94 -0.46 -9.70
N VAL A 38 0.04 -0.60 -8.79
CA VAL A 38 0.55 0.50 -7.96
C VAL A 38 2.07 0.44 -7.79
N GLY A 39 2.72 1.57 -8.07
CA GLY A 39 4.14 1.82 -7.81
C GLY A 39 4.32 2.73 -6.59
N LEU A 40 4.70 2.16 -5.44
CA LEU A 40 4.83 2.92 -4.18
C LEU A 40 5.96 3.98 -4.14
N ALA A 41 6.82 3.98 -5.16
CA ALA A 41 7.80 5.05 -5.34
C ALA A 41 7.16 6.32 -5.95
N ASP A 42 6.10 6.16 -6.73
CA ASP A 42 5.42 7.24 -7.43
C ASP A 42 4.11 7.63 -6.71
N LYS A 43 4.01 8.92 -6.37
CA LYS A 43 2.82 9.47 -5.72
C LYS A 43 1.61 9.46 -6.65
N ALA A 44 1.78 9.73 -7.94
CA ALA A 44 0.67 9.75 -8.90
C ALA A 44 0.05 8.36 -9.05
N SER A 45 0.89 7.32 -9.07
CA SER A 45 0.44 5.93 -9.03
C SER A 45 -0.38 5.60 -7.77
N ILE A 46 0.03 6.05 -6.58
CA ILE A 46 -0.74 5.84 -5.34
C ILE A 46 -2.10 6.53 -5.40
N VAL A 47 -2.15 7.78 -5.86
CA VAL A 47 -3.41 8.54 -5.98
C VAL A 47 -4.36 7.87 -6.97
N SER A 48 -3.87 7.49 -8.16
CA SER A 48 -4.69 6.82 -9.18
C SER A 48 -5.18 5.45 -8.72
N MET A 49 -4.41 4.73 -7.89
CA MET A 49 -4.84 3.48 -7.27
C MET A 49 -6.06 3.71 -6.36
N TYR A 50 -6.09 4.78 -5.57
CA TYR A 50 -7.24 5.07 -4.69
C TYR A 50 -8.49 5.53 -5.43
N GLN A 51 -8.34 6.16 -6.60
CA GLN A 51 -9.47 6.65 -7.39
C GLN A 51 -10.24 5.52 -8.10
N LYS A 52 -9.56 4.45 -8.51
CA LYS A 52 -10.15 3.35 -9.29
C LYS A 52 -11.21 2.51 -8.55
N PRO A 53 -10.96 1.99 -7.33
CA PRO A 53 -11.91 1.14 -6.63
C PRO A 53 -13.07 1.93 -5.99
N GLY A 54 -13.00 3.26 -5.93
CA GLY A 54 -13.93 4.08 -5.16
C GLY A 54 -13.71 3.94 -3.65
N THR A 55 -14.78 4.06 -2.87
CA THR A 55 -14.71 3.97 -1.40
C THR A 55 -14.35 2.55 -0.94
N VAL A 56 -13.37 2.46 -0.05
CA VAL A 56 -12.97 1.21 0.65
C VAL A 56 -13.04 1.44 2.16
N ASP A 57 -13.40 0.40 2.90
CA ASP A 57 -13.60 0.48 4.35
C ASP A 57 -12.28 0.35 5.11
N ALA A 58 -11.33 -0.41 4.55
CA ALA A 58 -10.01 -0.59 5.14
C ALA A 58 -8.92 -0.74 4.08
N VAL A 59 -7.68 -0.40 4.47
CA VAL A 59 -6.49 -0.61 3.65
C VAL A 59 -5.43 -1.37 4.44
N ILE A 60 -4.95 -2.47 3.88
CA ILE A 60 -3.87 -3.27 4.43
C ILE A 60 -2.63 -3.02 3.59
N CYS A 61 -1.60 -2.41 4.19
CA CYS A 61 -0.30 -2.28 3.54
C CYS A 61 0.64 -3.41 3.97
N ALA A 62 0.79 -4.41 3.10
CA ALA A 62 1.77 -5.50 3.25
C ALA A 62 3.06 -5.23 2.45
N ALA A 63 3.25 -4.00 1.97
CA ALA A 63 4.43 -3.60 1.24
C ALA A 63 5.56 -3.15 2.17
N GLY A 64 6.78 -3.50 1.80
CA GLY A 64 8.01 -3.06 2.47
C GLY A 64 9.16 -3.98 2.09
N THR A 65 10.27 -3.38 1.67
CA THR A 65 11.51 -4.08 1.36
C THR A 65 12.59 -3.51 2.26
N ALA A 66 13.36 -4.37 2.91
CA ALA A 66 14.55 -3.98 3.67
C ALA A 66 15.66 -4.96 3.32
N LYS A 67 16.90 -4.49 3.28
CA LYS A 67 18.05 -5.37 3.12
C LYS A 67 18.35 -6.00 4.47
N PHE A 68 18.52 -7.31 4.47
CA PHE A 68 18.96 -8.08 5.63
C PHE A 68 20.33 -8.69 5.31
N ALA A 69 21.35 -8.26 6.05
CA ALA A 69 22.72 -8.74 5.95
C ALA A 69 23.42 -8.55 7.30
N PRO A 70 24.57 -9.22 7.56
CA PRO A 70 25.40 -8.93 8.73
C PRO A 70 25.66 -7.42 8.87
N LEU A 71 25.65 -6.90 10.09
CA LEU A 71 25.77 -5.46 10.36
C LEU A 71 27.00 -4.83 9.68
N GLU A 72 28.14 -5.52 9.73
CA GLU A 72 29.41 -5.10 9.13
C GLU A 72 29.37 -5.00 7.59
N SER A 73 28.38 -5.64 6.97
CA SER A 73 28.21 -5.69 5.51
C SER A 73 27.11 -4.76 4.99
N LEU A 74 26.40 -4.06 5.88
CA LEU A 74 25.38 -3.09 5.50
C LEU A 74 26.03 -1.74 5.23
N SER A 75 25.80 -1.21 4.03
CA SER A 75 26.21 0.16 3.71
C SER A 75 25.16 1.18 4.17
N ASP A 76 25.54 2.45 4.23
CA ASP A 76 24.60 3.54 4.48
C ASP A 76 23.48 3.61 3.42
N GLU A 77 23.78 3.24 2.17
CA GLU A 77 22.79 3.15 1.09
C GLU A 77 21.76 2.05 1.37
N ASP A 78 22.18 0.91 1.91
CA ASP A 78 21.29 -0.18 2.27
C ASP A 78 20.35 0.20 3.41
N PHE A 79 20.86 0.98 4.38
CA PHE A 79 20.06 1.55 5.45
C PHE A 79 19.06 2.59 4.92
N ALA A 80 19.51 3.54 4.09
CA ALA A 80 18.64 4.54 3.49
C ALA A 80 17.53 3.90 2.65
N LEU A 81 17.86 2.87 1.86
CA LEU A 81 16.90 2.09 1.07
C LEU A 81 15.86 1.42 1.98
N SER A 82 16.31 0.79 3.07
CA SER A 82 15.43 0.08 4.00
C SER A 82 14.49 1.03 4.73
N LEU A 83 14.99 2.19 5.18
CA LEU A 83 14.20 3.24 5.83
C LEU A 83 13.16 3.84 4.87
N GLY A 84 13.58 4.23 3.66
CA GLY A 84 12.67 4.78 2.65
C GLY A 84 11.57 3.79 2.26
N ASN A 85 11.92 2.52 2.09
CA ASN A 85 10.96 1.50 1.70
C ASN A 85 10.00 1.07 2.82
N LYS A 86 10.50 0.92 4.04
CA LYS A 86 9.71 0.37 5.15
C LYS A 86 8.93 1.45 5.90
N HIS A 87 9.50 2.63 6.10
CA HIS A 87 8.85 3.71 6.85
C HIS A 87 8.17 4.73 5.93
N GLU A 88 8.89 5.32 4.98
CA GLU A 88 8.37 6.46 4.22
C GLU A 88 7.24 6.09 3.27
N LYS A 89 7.36 4.95 2.57
CA LYS A 89 6.30 4.46 1.67
C LYS A 89 5.00 4.17 2.42
N ARG A 90 5.07 3.58 3.62
CA ARG A 90 3.89 3.34 4.47
C ARG A 90 3.25 4.66 4.93
N ARG A 91 4.06 5.67 5.25
CA ARG A 91 3.58 7.01 5.61
C ARG A 91 2.81 7.67 4.46
N LYS A 92 3.24 7.48 3.20
CA LYS A 92 2.54 8.01 2.01
C LYS A 92 1.16 7.38 1.85
N ILE A 93 1.07 6.05 1.93
CA ILE A 93 -0.20 5.30 1.86
C ILE A 93 -1.17 5.78 2.95
N ALA A 94 -0.73 5.87 4.21
CA ALA A 94 -1.59 6.31 5.30
C ALA A 94 -2.12 7.74 5.12
N ARG A 95 -1.25 8.66 4.67
CA ARG A 95 -1.64 10.07 4.42
C ARG A 95 -2.64 10.21 3.28
N ASP A 96 -2.44 9.46 2.20
CA ASP A 96 -3.30 9.54 1.02
C ASP A 96 -4.64 8.84 1.31
N LEU A 97 -4.67 7.80 2.14
CA LEU A 97 -5.91 7.19 2.64
C LEU A 97 -6.76 8.20 3.40
N THR A 98 -6.20 8.98 4.34
CA THR A 98 -6.97 10.01 5.05
C THR A 98 -7.57 11.06 4.10
N HIS A 99 -6.93 11.31 2.95
CA HIS A 99 -7.45 12.19 1.92
C HIS A 99 -8.43 11.50 0.96
N SER A 100 -8.58 10.18 0.96
CA SER A 100 -9.57 9.49 0.12
C SER A 100 -10.80 9.04 0.92
N SER A 101 -10.61 8.69 2.20
CA SER A 101 -11.66 8.17 3.08
C SER A 101 -12.35 9.24 3.92
N SER A 102 -11.92 10.50 3.87
CA SER A 102 -12.59 11.57 4.60
C SER A 102 -13.97 11.86 3.98
N PRO A 103 -15.07 11.84 4.77
CA PRO A 103 -16.39 12.23 4.30
C PRO A 103 -16.47 13.69 3.82
N TRP A 104 -15.44 14.49 4.14
CA TRP A 104 -15.29 15.90 3.76
C TRP A 104 -14.75 16.13 2.34
N ASN A 105 -14.24 15.11 1.64
CA ASN A 105 -13.69 15.31 0.28
C ASN A 105 -14.75 15.62 -0.79
N HIS A 106 -16.02 15.43 -0.47
CA HIS A 106 -17.15 15.85 -1.30
C HIS A 106 -17.79 17.16 -0.85
N CYS A 107 -17.29 17.77 0.23
CA CYS A 107 -17.82 19.01 0.79
C CYS A 107 -16.70 20.06 0.86
N GLY A 108 -16.59 20.90 -0.18
CA GLY A 108 -15.83 22.15 -0.11
C GLY A 108 -14.59 22.24 -1.00
N ARG A 109 -14.80 22.47 -2.31
CA ARG A 109 -14.07 23.53 -3.00
C ARG A 109 -14.77 24.84 -2.65
N PHE A 110 -14.24 25.58 -1.69
CA PHE A 110 -14.36 27.03 -1.57
C PHE A 110 -12.97 27.55 -1.19
#